data_AF-A0AAN0NHJ9-F1
#
_entry.id   AF-A0AAN0NHJ9-F1
#
_cell.length_a   1.000
_cell.length_b   1.000
_cell.length_c   1.000
_cell.angle_alpha   90.00
_cell.angle_beta   90.00
_cell.angle_gamma   90.00
#
_symmetry.space_group_name_H-M   'P 1'
#
loop_
_entity.id
_entity.type
_entity.pdbx_description
1 polymer ?
#
loop_
_entity_poly.entity_id
_entity_poly.type
_entity_poly.pdbx_seq_one_letter_code
_entity_poly.pdbx_strand_id
1 'polypeptide(L)' 'MLIPDIDVFEERAAIVQYEGGLSRAVAEDRAAQEQGFRNADHYWQVLADYVVNRKLS' A
#
# COMPACT_ATOMS: atom_id res chain seq x y z
N MET A 1 2.50 8.12 -12.79
CA MET A 1 1.19 7.44 -12.72
C MET A 1 1.43 6.21 -11.87
N LEU A 2 0.88 6.17 -10.66
CA LEU A 2 1.17 5.13 -9.67
C LEU A 2 0.17 3.99 -9.83
N ILE A 3 0.65 2.83 -10.28
CA ILE A 3 -0.09 1.57 -10.24
C ILE A 3 0.23 0.93 -8.88
N PRO A 4 -0.78 0.58 -8.06
CA PRO A 4 -0.54 -0.12 -6.80
C PRO A 4 0.13 -1.48 -7.08
N ASP A 5 1.27 -1.71 -6.44
CA ASP A 5 1.94 -3.00 -6.44
C ASP A 5 1.64 -3.70 -5.11
N ILE A 6 0.87 -4.79 -5.15
CA ILE A 6 0.43 -5.49 -3.93
C ILE A 6 1.53 -6.32 -3.29
N ASP A 7 2.40 -6.92 -4.10
CA ASP A 7 3.50 -7.75 -3.58
C ASP A 7 4.50 -6.86 -2.83
N VAL A 8 4.88 -5.71 -3.43
CA VAL A 8 5.76 -4.73 -2.76
C VAL A 8 5.10 -4.12 -1.54
N PHE A 9 3.79 -3.85 -1.57
CA PHE A 9 3.07 -3.31 -0.43
C PHE A 9 3.09 -4.27 0.75
N GLU A 10 2.75 -5.54 0.52
CA GLU A 10 2.70 -6.57 1.55
C GLU A 10 4.09 -6.88 2.11
N GLU A 11 5.12 -6.95 1.27
CA GLU A 11 6.50 -7.15 1.70
C GLU A 11 6.97 -6.01 2.62
N ARG A 12 6.76 -4.75 2.20
CA ARG A 12 7.16 -3.58 3.00
C ARG A 12 6.37 -3.48 4.30
N ALA A 13 5.07 -3.74 4.26
CA ALA A 13 4.25 -3.78 5.48
C ALA A 13 4.74 -4.88 6.44
N ALA A 14 5.10 -6.06 5.92
CA ALA A 14 5.64 -7.13 6.74
C ALA A 14 6.99 -6.75 7.39
N ILE A 15 7.92 -6.18 6.62
CA ILE A 15 9.22 -5.71 7.15
C ILE A 15 9.00 -4.67 8.24
N VAL A 16 8.19 -3.64 7.98
CA VAL A 16 7.96 -2.54 8.94
C VAL A 16 7.24 -3.04 10.19
N GLN A 17 6.31 -4.00 10.06
CA GLN A 17 5.61 -4.58 11.19
C GLN A 17 6.54 -5.46 12.05
N TYR A 18 7.23 -6.42 11.44
CA TYR A 18 7.95 -7.46 12.18
C TYR A 18 9.37 -7.05 12.57
N GLU A 19 10.07 -6.31 11.69
CA GLU A 19 11.41 -5.81 12.00
C GLU A 19 11.36 -4.45 12.70
N GLY A 20 10.43 -3.58 12.28
CA GLY A 20 10.25 -2.26 12.88
C GLY A 20 9.47 -2.27 14.21
N GLY A 21 8.81 -3.38 14.55
CA GLY A 21 7.99 -3.51 15.76
C GLY A 21 6.77 -2.59 15.77
N LEU A 22 6.36 -2.07 14.60
CA LEU A 22 5.23 -1.17 14.46
C LEU A 22 3.91 -1.96 14.36
N SER A 23 2.81 -1.31 14.70
CA SER A 23 1.49 -1.91 14.44
C SER A 23 1.28 -2.08 12.94
N ARG A 24 0.48 -3.09 12.57
CA ARG A 24 0.14 -3.36 11.18
C ARG A 24 -0.38 -2.12 10.44
N ALA A 25 -1.24 -1.33 11.08
CA ALA A 25 -1.80 -0.11 10.47
C ALA A 25 -0.69 0.92 10.12
N VAL A 26 0.28 1.13 11.01
CA VAL A 26 1.40 2.04 10.75
C VAL A 26 2.33 1.50 9.67
N ALA A 27 2.51 0.17 9.64
CA ALA A 27 3.33 -0.50 8.64
C ALA A 27 2.71 -0.41 7.23
N GLU A 28 1.40 -0.62 7.11
CA GLU A 28 0.63 -0.46 5.87
C GLU A 28 0.64 1.00 5.39
N ASP A 29 0.50 1.97 6.30
CA ASP A 29 0.61 3.40 5.94
C ASP A 29 2.00 3.77 5.39
N ARG A 30 3.06 3.24 6.01
CA ARG A 30 4.44 3.41 5.53
C ARG A 30 4.64 2.77 4.17
N ALA A 31 4.17 1.53 3.98
CA ALA A 31 4.27 0.82 2.70
C ALA A 31 3.53 1.57 1.57
N ALA A 32 2.35 2.12 1.86
CA ALA A 32 1.62 2.97 0.93
C ALA A 32 2.38 4.25 0.57
N GLN A 33 2.96 4.93 1.56
CA GLN A 33 3.74 6.15 1.36
C GLN A 33 5.02 5.91 0.55
N GLU A 34 5.68 4.77 0.73
CA GLU A 34 6.85 4.37 -0.07
C GLU A 34 6.52 4.18 -1.55
N GLN A 35 5.31 3.74 -1.87
CA GLN A 35 4.81 3.70 -3.25
C GLN A 35 4.23 5.04 -3.72
N GLY A 36 4.27 6.10 -2.91
CA GLY A 36 3.79 7.44 -3.28
C GLY A 36 2.29 7.67 -3.07
N PHE A 37 1.59 6.80 -2.34
CA PHE A 37 0.21 7.03 -1.91
C PHE A 37 0.17 7.83 -0.60
N ARG A 38 -0.98 8.42 -0.28
CA ARG A 38 -1.14 9.22 0.94
C ARG A 38 -1.06 8.36 2.22
N ASN A 39 -1.71 7.21 2.19
CA ASN A 39 -1.87 6.26 3.29
C ASN A 39 -2.43 4.94 2.73
N ALA A 40 -2.60 3.93 3.60
CA ALA A 40 -3.11 2.62 3.22
C ALA A 40 -4.51 2.70 2.60
N ASP A 41 -5.40 3.53 3.15
CA ASP A 41 -6.76 3.70 2.59
C ASP A 41 -6.73 4.20 1.14
N HIS A 42 -5.88 5.19 0.84
CA HIS A 42 -5.72 5.71 -0.52
C HIS A 42 -5.13 4.66 -1.46
N TYR A 43 -4.18 3.84 -0.98
CA TYR A 43 -3.64 2.71 -1.74
C TYR A 43 -4.75 1.72 -2.10
N TRP A 44 -5.56 1.28 -1.13
CA TRP A 44 -6.63 0.30 -1.35
C TRP A 44 -7.72 0.82 -2.27
N GLN A 45 -8.08 2.11 -2.17
CA GLN A 45 -9.04 2.72 -3.08
C GLN A 45 -8.54 2.66 -4.52
N VAL A 46 -7.28 3.06 -4.78
CA VAL A 46 -6.71 3.02 -6.14
C VAL A 46 -6.58 1.58 -6.65
N LEU A 47 -6.22 0.63 -5.78
CA LEU A 47 -6.14 -0.78 -6.16
C LEU A 47 -7.53 -1.34 -6.52
N ALA A 48 -8.55 -1.06 -5.71
CA ALA A 48 -9.92 -1.48 -6.00
C ALA A 48 -10.40 -0.94 -7.35
N ASP A 49 -10.17 0.36 -7.60
CA ASP A 49 -10.52 1.00 -8.85
C ASP A 49 -9.77 0.38 -10.05
N TYR A 50 -8.47 0.11 -9.89
CA TYR A 50 -7.64 -0.53 -10.91
C TYR A 50 -8.11 -1.95 -11.24
N VAL A 51 -8.37 -2.76 -10.22
CA VAL A 51 -8.82 -4.15 -10.40
C VAL A 51 -10.18 -4.22 -11.07
N VAL A 52 -11.11 -3.34 -10.68
CA VAL A 52 -12.48 -3.32 -11.25
C VAL A 52 -12.49 -2.79 -12.68
N ASN A 53 -11.80 -1.67 -12.94
CA ASN A 53 -11.93 -0.96 -14.21
C ASN A 53 -10.82 -1.26 -15.22
N ARG A 54 -9.73 -1.93 -14.79
CA ARG A 54 -8.43 -1.96 -15.49
C ARG A 54 -7.96 -0.57 -15.92
N LYS A 55 -8.39 0.44 -15.17
CA LYS A 55 -8.11 1.85 -15.37
C LYS A 55 -7.74 2.42 -14.03
N LEU A 56 -6.70 3.24 -14.02
CA LEU A 56 -6.36 4.03 -12.85
C LEU A 56 -7.33 5.22 -12.83
N SER A 57 -8.01 5.40 -11.70
CA SER A 57 -8.90 6.55 -11.45
C SER A 57 -8.16 7.89 -11.47
#